data_AF-A0AAW2Z6I5-F1
#
_entry.id   AF-A0AAW2Z6I5-F1
#
_cell.length_a   1.000
_cell.length_b   1.000
_cell.length_c   1.000
_cell.angle_alpha   90.00
_cell.angle_beta   90.00
_cell.angle_gamma   90.00
#
_symmetry.space_group_name_H-M   'P 1'
#
loop_
_entity.id
_entity.type
_entity.pdbx_description
1 polymer ?
#
loop_
_entity_poly.entity_id
_entity_poly.type
_entity_poly.pdbx_seq_one_letter_code
_entity_poly.pdbx_strand_id
1 'polypeptide(L)'
;MATLTKTRDPKIIKSIIKKYDTDGNSKIDVKEFGNLVKDLGYKFTDENVQAFLMLIDTDGSGYIDQEEFITWWSNETFHTDKIIDLITQAAAIFKKFDVDNSKKISRSEFTALAKEVVQLDDSIAQDKLFQQIDQSKDKEIQFAEFCKWLKWF
;
A
#
# COMPACT_ATOMS: atom_id res chain seq x y z
N MET A 1 -6.24 15.44 -24.56
CA MET A 1 -5.67 14.51 -23.56
C MET A 1 -4.60 15.25 -22.80
N ALA A 2 -4.83 15.62 -21.53
CA ALA A 2 -3.81 16.29 -20.73
C ALA A 2 -2.80 15.25 -20.28
N THR A 3 -1.59 15.27 -20.86
CA THR A 3 -0.49 14.41 -20.42
C THR A 3 -0.07 14.90 -19.03
N LEU A 4 -0.50 14.21 -17.98
CA LEU A 4 -0.05 14.51 -16.62
C LEU A 4 1.44 14.16 -16.55
N THR A 5 2.30 15.18 -16.58
CA THR A 5 3.75 14.99 -16.46
C THR A 5 4.08 14.54 -15.04
N LYS A 6 4.69 13.36 -14.88
CA LYS A 6 5.21 12.91 -13.59
C LYS A 6 6.28 13.90 -13.12
N THR A 7 6.06 14.53 -11.97
CA THR A 7 6.89 15.63 -11.46
C THR A 7 6.86 15.62 -9.94
N ARG A 8 7.97 16.08 -9.35
CA ARG A 8 8.10 16.31 -7.90
C ARG A 8 7.73 17.73 -7.49
N ASP A 9 7.30 18.58 -8.41
CA ASP A 9 6.89 19.95 -8.09
C ASP A 9 5.65 19.94 -7.17
N PRO A 10 5.76 20.38 -5.91
CA PRO A 10 4.65 20.37 -4.96
C PRO A 10 3.43 21.14 -5.46
N LYS A 11 3.59 22.17 -6.30
CA LYS A 11 2.47 22.95 -6.84
C LYS A 11 1.68 22.14 -7.87
N ILE A 12 2.37 21.38 -8.72
CA ILE A 12 1.72 20.52 -9.71
C ILE A 12 1.02 19.38 -9.00
N ILE A 13 1.68 18.73 -8.03
CA ILE A 13 1.07 17.68 -7.22
C ILE A 13 -0.17 18.18 -6.48
N LYS A 14 -0.12 19.34 -5.81
CA LYS A 14 -1.30 19.94 -5.18
C LYS A 14 -2.43 20.19 -6.18
N SER A 15 -2.10 20.61 -7.40
CA SER A 15 -3.09 20.83 -8.45
C SER A 15 -3.71 19.54 -8.94
N ILE A 16 -2.94 18.44 -8.97
CA ILE A 16 -3.44 17.10 -9.29
C ILE A 16 -4.35 16.61 -8.16
N ILE A 17 -3.90 16.64 -6.91
CA ILE A 17 -4.72 16.24 -5.75
C ILE A 17 -6.03 17.02 -5.77
N LYS A 18 -5.98 18.34 -5.86
CA LYS A 18 -7.18 19.20 -5.92
C LYS A 18 -8.11 18.89 -7.10
N LYS A 19 -7.60 18.34 -8.21
CA LYS A 19 -8.42 17.97 -9.36
C LYS A 19 -9.29 16.74 -9.06
N TYR A 20 -8.79 15.81 -8.25
CA TYR A 20 -9.45 14.54 -7.95
C TYR A 20 -10.10 14.52 -6.56
N ASP A 21 -9.65 15.36 -5.64
CA ASP A 21 -10.25 15.67 -4.34
C ASP A 21 -11.62 16.34 -4.55
N THR A 22 -12.66 15.51 -4.52
CA THR A 22 -14.05 15.89 -4.74
C THR A 22 -14.74 16.40 -3.49
N ASP A 23 -14.29 15.97 -2.31
CA ASP A 23 -14.87 16.35 -1.03
C ASP A 23 -14.17 17.56 -0.39
N GLY A 24 -13.01 17.98 -0.92
CA GLY A 24 -12.25 19.14 -0.51
C GLY A 24 -11.39 18.92 0.73
N ASN A 25 -11.12 17.67 1.11
CA ASN A 25 -10.35 17.33 2.31
C ASN A 25 -8.82 17.47 2.13
N SER A 26 -8.37 17.85 0.92
CA SER A 26 -6.95 17.99 0.54
C SER A 26 -6.12 16.71 0.59
N LYS A 27 -6.79 15.56 0.62
CA LYS A 27 -6.24 14.21 0.51
C LYS A 27 -6.97 13.48 -0.63
N ILE A 28 -6.56 12.24 -0.90
CA ILE A 28 -7.20 11.40 -1.92
C ILE A 28 -7.72 10.13 -1.26
N ASP A 29 -9.02 9.88 -1.34
CA ASP A 29 -9.62 8.63 -0.90
C ASP A 29 -9.50 7.50 -1.97
N VAL A 30 -9.95 6.29 -1.64
CA VAL A 30 -9.93 5.14 -2.56
C VAL A 30 -10.63 5.44 -3.90
N LYS A 31 -11.81 6.08 -3.86
CA LYS A 31 -12.61 6.33 -5.06
C LYS A 31 -11.93 7.37 -5.94
N GLU A 32 -11.39 8.41 -5.32
CA GLU A 32 -10.66 9.49 -5.98
C GLU A 32 -9.36 8.98 -6.60
N PHE A 33 -8.63 8.12 -5.87
CA PHE A 33 -7.45 7.43 -6.40
C PHE A 33 -7.81 6.54 -7.59
N GLY A 34 -8.92 5.81 -7.52
CA GLY A 34 -9.46 5.01 -8.62
C GLY A 34 -9.75 5.82 -9.88
N ASN A 35 -10.31 7.02 -9.74
CA ASN A 35 -10.54 7.93 -10.87
C ASN A 35 -9.21 8.45 -11.45
N LEU A 36 -8.26 8.80 -10.58
CA LEU A 36 -6.94 9.27 -10.98
C LEU A 36 -6.18 8.22 -11.80
N VAL A 37 -6.13 6.96 -11.35
CA VAL A 37 -5.40 5.91 -12.08
C VAL A 37 -6.07 5.55 -13.41
N LYS A 38 -7.40 5.64 -13.49
CA LYS A 38 -8.16 5.47 -14.74
C LYS A 38 -7.86 6.59 -15.74
N ASP A 39 -7.83 7.84 -15.29
CA ASP A 39 -7.48 8.99 -16.13
C ASP A 39 -6.04 8.93 -16.66
N LEU A 40 -5.13 8.30 -15.91
CA LEU A 40 -3.74 8.05 -16.33
C LEU A 40 -3.61 6.91 -17.33
N GLY A 41 -4.70 6.18 -17.62
CA GLY A 41 -4.71 5.05 -18.53
C GLY A 41 -4.25 3.74 -17.90
N TYR A 42 -4.07 3.68 -16.58
CA TYR A 42 -3.78 2.43 -15.89
C TYR A 42 -5.05 1.56 -15.81
N LYS A 43 -4.88 0.26 -16.00
CA LYS A 43 -5.97 -0.73 -15.92
C LYS A 43 -6.07 -1.32 -14.52
N PHE A 44 -6.40 -0.48 -13.54
CA PHE A 44 -6.56 -0.95 -12.16
C PHE A 44 -7.98 -1.50 -11.96
N THR A 45 -8.07 -2.68 -11.35
CA THR A 45 -9.32 -3.17 -10.76
C THR A 45 -9.54 -2.53 -9.40
N ASP A 46 -10.73 -2.66 -8.82
CA ASP A 46 -11.01 -2.11 -7.49
C ASP A 46 -10.10 -2.72 -6.41
N GLU A 47 -9.70 -3.99 -6.57
CA GLU A 47 -8.72 -4.65 -5.70
C GLU A 47 -7.33 -4.02 -5.83
N ASN A 48 -6.89 -3.70 -7.05
CA ASN A 48 -5.61 -3.04 -7.28
C ASN A 48 -5.61 -1.65 -6.63
N VAL A 49 -6.69 -0.88 -6.79
CA VAL A 49 -6.83 0.45 -6.16
C VAL A 49 -6.70 0.35 -4.64
N GLN A 50 -7.41 -0.61 -4.02
CA GLN A 50 -7.34 -0.83 -2.57
C GLN A 50 -5.94 -1.26 -2.12
N ALA A 51 -5.31 -2.20 -2.83
CA ALA A 51 -3.99 -2.69 -2.51
C ALA A 51 -2.92 -1.59 -2.60
N PHE A 52 -3.00 -0.74 -3.62
CA PHE A 52 -2.12 0.42 -3.74
C PHE A 52 -2.39 1.45 -2.66
N LEU A 53 -3.65 1.72 -2.33
CA LEU A 53 -3.96 2.65 -1.25
C LEU A 53 -3.34 2.17 0.06
N MET A 54 -3.50 0.89 0.43
CA MET A 54 -2.86 0.32 1.63
C MET A 54 -1.33 0.38 1.63
N LEU A 55 -0.70 0.42 0.45
CA LEU A 55 0.75 0.50 0.32
C LEU A 55 1.25 1.94 0.46
N ILE A 56 0.48 2.90 -0.07
CA ILE A 56 0.82 4.32 -0.13
C ILE A 56 0.46 5.02 1.18
N ASP A 57 -0.67 4.64 1.78
CA ASP A 57 -1.19 5.08 3.08
C ASP A 57 -0.34 4.46 4.20
N THR A 58 0.78 5.11 4.50
CA THR A 58 1.74 4.68 5.51
C THR A 58 1.38 5.16 6.91
N ASP A 59 0.55 6.19 7.02
CA ASP A 59 0.03 6.67 8.30
C ASP A 59 -1.25 5.92 8.75
N GLY A 60 -1.84 5.12 7.85
CA GLY A 60 -3.03 4.32 8.10
C GLY A 60 -4.31 5.14 8.26
N SER A 61 -4.31 6.38 7.76
CA SER A 61 -5.45 7.29 7.87
C SER A 61 -6.62 6.89 6.97
N GLY A 62 -6.38 6.02 5.98
CA GLY A 62 -7.33 5.65 4.96
C GLY A 62 -7.39 6.64 3.79
N TYR A 63 -6.49 7.63 3.77
CA TYR A 63 -6.41 8.67 2.74
C TYR A 63 -4.95 8.85 2.33
N ILE A 64 -4.71 9.12 1.06
CA ILE A 64 -3.37 9.45 0.55
C ILE A 64 -3.16 10.95 0.72
N ASP A 65 -2.22 11.34 1.56
CA ASP A 65 -1.83 12.73 1.72
C ASP A 65 -0.84 13.21 0.64
N GLN A 66 -0.41 14.47 0.73
CA GLN A 66 0.48 15.05 -0.27
C GLN A 66 1.87 14.35 -0.31
N GLU A 67 2.45 14.00 0.83
CA GLU A 67 3.78 13.39 0.91
C GLU A 67 3.74 11.94 0.41
N GLU A 68 2.68 11.22 0.78
CA GLU A 68 2.40 9.86 0.32
C GLU A 68 2.17 9.83 -1.19
N PHE A 69 1.38 10.79 -1.70
CA PHE A 69 1.16 10.93 -3.14
C PHE A 69 2.47 11.19 -3.90
N ILE A 70 3.34 12.06 -3.38
CA ILE A 70 4.65 12.35 -4.01
C ILE A 70 5.50 11.08 -4.09
N THR A 71 5.52 10.32 -3.01
CA THR A 71 6.30 9.08 -2.90
C THR A 71 5.85 8.07 -3.95
N TRP A 72 4.53 7.90 -4.11
CA TRP A 72 3.97 7.06 -5.16
C TRP A 72 4.24 7.61 -6.56
N TRP A 73 3.86 8.87 -6.81
CA TRP A 73 3.91 9.53 -8.13
C TRP A 73 5.32 9.63 -8.72
N SER A 74 6.33 9.74 -7.86
CA SER A 74 7.73 9.89 -8.27
C SER A 74 8.45 8.55 -8.47
N ASN A 75 7.84 7.45 -8.06
CA ASN A 75 8.50 6.16 -8.08
C ASN A 75 8.00 5.34 -9.28
N GLU A 76 8.80 5.36 -10.36
CA GLU A 76 8.50 4.66 -11.61
C GLU A 76 8.25 3.15 -11.43
N THR A 77 8.79 2.53 -10.37
CA THR A 77 8.57 1.10 -10.11
C THR A 77 7.09 0.79 -9.83
N PHE A 78 6.38 1.67 -9.12
CA PHE A 78 4.95 1.50 -8.78
C PHE A 78 4.01 1.58 -9.99
N HIS A 79 4.51 1.96 -11.16
CA HIS A 79 3.71 2.13 -12.38
C HIS A 79 3.90 0.99 -13.39
N THR A 80 4.58 -0.08 -13.01
CA THR A 80 4.80 -1.25 -13.87
C THR A 80 3.75 -2.34 -13.62
N ASP A 81 3.26 -2.98 -14.68
CA ASP A 81 2.26 -4.06 -14.60
C ASP A 81 2.70 -5.18 -13.64
N LYS A 82 4.00 -5.52 -13.67
CA LYS A 82 4.58 -6.51 -12.76
C LYS A 82 4.39 -6.12 -11.29
N ILE A 83 4.66 -4.88 -10.94
CA ILE A 83 4.53 -4.40 -9.55
C ILE A 83 3.07 -4.35 -9.13
N ILE A 84 2.18 -3.97 -10.04
CA ILE A 84 0.74 -3.96 -9.80
C ILE A 84 0.25 -5.36 -9.42
N ASP A 85 0.60 -6.38 -10.21
CA ASP A 85 0.23 -7.77 -9.93
C ASP A 85 0.84 -8.30 -8.62
N LEU A 86 2.08 -7.92 -8.30
CA LEU A 86 2.75 -8.33 -7.06
C LEU A 86 2.08 -7.70 -5.83
N ILE A 87 1.72 -6.41 -5.89
CA ILE A 87 1.02 -5.71 -4.81
C ILE A 87 -0.36 -6.30 -4.60
N THR A 88 -1.11 -6.59 -5.68
CA THR A 88 -2.44 -7.22 -5.57
C THR A 88 -2.35 -8.61 -4.94
N GLN A 89 -1.34 -9.42 -5.30
CA GLN A 89 -1.10 -10.72 -4.67
C GLN A 89 -0.73 -10.59 -3.20
N ALA A 90 0.16 -9.66 -2.86
CA ALA A 90 0.53 -9.39 -1.48
C ALA A 90 -0.69 -8.97 -0.66
N ALA A 91 -1.56 -8.11 -1.20
CA ALA A 91 -2.79 -7.68 -0.53
C ALA A 91 -3.78 -8.83 -0.34
N ALA A 92 -3.89 -9.74 -1.30
CA ALA A 92 -4.73 -10.94 -1.15
C ALA A 92 -4.23 -11.87 -0.05
N ILE A 93 -2.91 -12.06 0.06
CA ILE A 93 -2.28 -12.81 1.16
C ILE A 93 -2.51 -12.07 2.47
N PHE A 94 -2.25 -10.77 2.51
CA PHE A 94 -2.41 -9.96 3.71
C PHE A 94 -3.84 -10.02 4.24
N LYS A 95 -4.84 -9.79 3.39
CA LYS A 95 -6.26 -9.88 3.73
C LYS A 95 -6.71 -11.27 4.19
N LYS A 96 -6.02 -12.33 3.76
CA LYS A 96 -6.30 -13.69 4.24
C LYS A 96 -5.95 -13.85 5.73
N PHE A 97 -4.93 -13.15 6.19
CA PHE A 97 -4.42 -13.25 7.56
C PHE A 97 -4.86 -12.10 8.47
N ASP A 98 -5.20 -10.94 7.91
CA ASP A 98 -5.90 -9.83 8.60
C ASP A 98 -7.36 -10.22 8.82
N VAL A 99 -7.60 -11.01 9.88
CA VAL A 99 -8.91 -11.62 10.19
C VAL A 99 -9.85 -10.57 10.77
N ASP A 100 -9.30 -9.65 11.56
CA ASP A 100 -10.08 -8.58 12.18
C ASP A 100 -10.33 -7.38 11.24
N ASN A 101 -9.76 -7.40 10.03
CA ASN A 101 -9.79 -6.31 9.05
C ASN A 101 -9.26 -4.99 9.62
N SER A 102 -8.30 -5.07 10.54
CA SER A 102 -7.61 -3.92 11.10
C SER A 102 -6.73 -3.21 10.07
N LYS A 103 -6.54 -3.80 8.87
CA LYS A 103 -5.58 -3.37 7.84
C LYS A 103 -4.13 -3.50 8.30
N LYS A 104 -3.92 -4.27 9.36
CA LYS A 104 -2.63 -4.55 9.98
C LYS A 104 -2.59 -6.04 10.30
N ILE A 105 -1.40 -6.61 10.38
CA ILE A 105 -1.22 -7.99 10.85
C ILE A 105 -0.68 -7.93 12.27
N SER A 106 -1.53 -8.27 13.23
CA SER A 106 -1.14 -8.44 14.62
C SER A 106 -0.20 -9.64 14.79
N ARG A 107 0.50 -9.73 15.93
CA ARG A 107 1.37 -10.89 16.24
C ARG A 107 0.61 -12.22 16.19
N SER A 108 -0.64 -12.25 16.65
CA SER A 108 -1.51 -13.42 16.59
C SER A 108 -1.80 -13.87 15.16
N GLU A 109 -2.05 -12.93 14.26
CA GLU A 109 -2.31 -13.19 12.84
C GLU A 109 -1.03 -13.57 12.11
N PHE A 110 0.09 -12.95 12.48
CA PHE A 110 1.40 -13.29 11.95
C PHE A 110 1.81 -14.73 12.28
N THR A 111 1.45 -15.26 13.45
CA THR A 111 1.72 -16.67 13.78
C THR A 111 1.05 -17.63 12.79
N ALA A 112 -0.18 -17.33 12.34
CA ALA A 112 -0.84 -18.15 11.33
C ALA A 112 -0.15 -18.01 9.97
N LEU A 113 0.20 -16.77 9.59
CA LEU A 113 0.95 -16.48 8.35
C LEU A 113 2.30 -17.19 8.33
N ALA A 114 3.09 -17.11 9.41
CA ALA A 114 4.42 -17.69 9.48
C ALA A 114 4.40 -19.21 9.34
N LYS A 115 3.37 -19.87 9.90
CA LYS A 115 3.18 -21.32 9.75
C LYS A 115 2.75 -21.71 8.36
N GLU A 116 1.84 -20.96 7.73
CA GLU A 116 1.27 -21.34 6.44
C GLU A 116 2.13 -20.91 5.24
N VAL A 117 2.62 -19.66 5.26
CA VAL A 117 3.35 -19.05 4.15
C VAL A 117 4.85 -19.33 4.24
N VAL A 118 5.42 -19.24 5.45
CA VAL A 118 6.88 -19.41 5.67
C VAL A 118 7.23 -20.82 6.15
N GLN A 119 6.23 -21.63 6.53
CA GLN A 119 6.43 -22.98 7.09
C GLN A 119 7.34 -22.97 8.34
N LEU A 120 7.25 -21.88 9.12
CA LEU A 120 8.01 -21.71 10.36
C LEU A 120 7.10 -22.00 11.56
N ASP A 121 7.31 -23.15 12.20
CA ASP A 121 6.61 -23.54 13.43
C ASP A 121 7.31 -23.09 14.72
N ASP A 122 8.60 -22.75 14.64
CA ASP A 122 9.39 -22.35 15.81
C ASP A 122 9.03 -20.93 16.28
N SER A 123 8.50 -20.83 17.51
CA SER A 123 8.05 -19.54 18.08
C SER A 123 9.18 -18.51 18.21
N ILE A 124 10.42 -18.93 18.42
CA ILE A 124 11.56 -18.02 18.55
C ILE A 124 11.93 -17.43 17.18
N ALA A 125 11.91 -18.26 16.14
CA ALA A 125 12.12 -17.82 14.77
C ALA A 125 10.99 -16.90 14.28
N GLN A 126 9.74 -17.20 14.62
CA GLN A 126 8.60 -16.33 14.34
C GLN A 126 8.78 -14.95 14.98
N ASP A 127 9.18 -14.89 16.25
CA ASP A 127 9.39 -13.63 16.95
C ASP A 127 10.53 -12.81 16.34
N LYS A 128 11.63 -13.47 15.96
CA LYS A 128 12.73 -12.81 15.25
C LYS A 128 12.30 -12.29 13.89
N LEU A 129 11.51 -13.06 13.14
CA LEU A 129 11.00 -12.65 11.84
C LEU A 129 10.03 -11.48 11.99
N PHE A 130 9.09 -11.56 12.94
CA PHE A 130 8.16 -10.47 13.25
C PHE A 130 8.92 -9.16 13.53
N GLN A 131 9.94 -9.21 14.40
CA GLN A 131 10.78 -8.05 14.72
C GLN A 131 11.61 -7.52 13.55
N GLN A 132 11.89 -8.34 12.53
CA GLN A 132 12.57 -7.89 11.32
C GLN A 132 11.62 -7.15 10.37
N ILE A 133 10.33 -7.50 10.39
CA ILE A 133 9.30 -6.91 9.53
C ILE A 133 8.74 -5.63 10.14
N ASP A 134 8.44 -5.65 11.44
CA ASP A 134 7.94 -4.52 12.23
C ASP A 134 9.02 -3.44 12.38
N GLN A 135 9.12 -2.55 11.38
CA GLN A 135 10.08 -1.45 11.34
C GLN A 135 9.61 -0.27 12.17
N SER A 136 8.30 -0.05 12.22
CA SER A 136 7.63 0.97 13.02
C SER A 136 7.72 0.70 14.53
N LYS A 137 7.94 -0.58 14.91
CA LYS A 137 7.97 -1.08 16.29
C LYS A 137 6.64 -0.88 17.02
N ASP A 138 5.54 -0.82 16.27
CA ASP A 138 4.19 -0.69 16.83
C ASP A 138 3.60 -2.05 17.26
N LYS A 139 4.35 -3.15 17.07
CA LYS A 139 3.94 -4.54 17.31
C LYS A 139 2.82 -5.01 16.38
N GLU A 140 2.66 -4.31 15.26
CA GLU A 140 1.76 -4.65 14.18
C GLU A 140 2.57 -4.63 12.88
N ILE A 141 2.20 -5.45 11.91
CA ILE A 141 2.83 -5.42 10.59
C ILE A 141 1.89 -4.70 9.65
N GLN A 142 2.31 -3.53 9.20
CA GLN A 142 1.57 -2.75 8.21
C GLN A 142 1.78 -3.33 6.81
N PHE A 143 0.86 -3.08 5.89
CA PHE A 143 0.95 -3.60 4.53
C PHE A 143 2.23 -3.15 3.80
N ALA A 144 2.65 -1.91 4.02
CA ALA A 144 3.90 -1.39 3.49
C ALA A 144 5.14 -2.15 4.03
N GLU A 145 5.14 -2.54 5.30
CA GLU A 145 6.21 -3.33 5.93
C GLU A 145 6.22 -4.76 5.40
N PHE A 146 5.05 -5.37 5.27
CA PHE A 146 4.88 -6.69 4.67
C PHE A 146 5.42 -6.72 3.23
N CYS A 147 5.08 -5.72 2.41
CA CYS A 147 5.59 -5.60 1.04
C CYS A 147 7.11 -5.40 0.99
N LYS A 148 7.67 -4.57 1.89
CA LYS A 148 9.13 -4.39 2.00
C LYS A 148 9.83 -5.70 2.38
N TRP A 149 9.24 -6.47 3.29
CA TRP A 149 9.81 -7.73 3.76
C TRP A 149 9.80 -8.81 2.68
N LEU A 150 8.72 -8.91 1.90
CA LEU A 150 8.63 -9.90 0.83
C LEU A 150 9.76 -9.75 -0.21
N LYS A 151 10.44 -8.60 -0.27
CA LYS A 151 11.59 -8.34 -1.16
C LYS A 151 11.37 -8.91 -2.56
N TRP A 152 10.13 -8.79 -3.06
CA TRP A 152 9.81 -9.05 -4.46
C TRP A 152 10.24 -7.87 -5.35
N PHE A 153 10.99 -6.92 -4.76
CA PHE A 153 11.64 -5.74 -5.31
C PHE A 153 13.01 -5.58 -4.66
#